data_AF-A0A966IE40-F1
#
_entry.id   AF-A0A966IE40-F1
#
_cell.length_a   1.000
_cell.length_b   1.000
_cell.length_c   1.000
_cell.angle_alpha   90.00
_cell.angle_beta   90.00
_cell.angle_gamma   90.00
#
_symmetry.space_group_name_H-M   'P 1'
#
loop_
_entity.id
_entity.type
_entity.pdbx_description
1 polymer ?
#
loop_
_entity_poly.entity_id
_entity_poly.type
_entity_poly.pdbx_seq_one_letter_code
_entity_poly.pdbx_strand_id
1 'polypeptide(L)'
;MWRLETDFETYLEPNSIPKVSNEDGAGLAIPHRLMLSYNEAARLIDGGEQVDTSPLQEEMKAFLAQYVAANYKPEPKKRAKPASFKGANRPAEP
;
A
#
# COMPACT_ATOMS: atom_id res chain seq x y z
N MET A 1 -0.91 -15.50 19.47
CA MET A 1 -1.02 -14.83 20.78
C MET A 1 -0.24 -13.53 20.63
N TRP A 2 -0.96 -12.41 20.43
CA TRP A 2 -0.34 -11.10 20.25
C TRP A 2 0.34 -10.69 21.55
N ARG A 3 1.61 -10.30 21.46
CA ARG A 3 2.42 -9.89 22.61
C ARG A 3 1.93 -8.50 23.01
N LEU A 4 1.32 -8.37 24.18
CA LEU A 4 1.15 -7.05 24.81
C LEU A 4 2.57 -6.57 25.13
N GLU A 5 3.14 -5.68 24.31
CA GLU A 5 4.36 -4.99 24.68
C GLU A 5 4.00 -4.01 25.78
N THR A 6 4.38 -4.31 27.02
CA THR A 6 4.12 -3.45 28.18
C THR A 6 4.99 -2.20 28.23
N ASP A 7 6.05 -2.14 27.41
CA ASP A 7 7.06 -1.07 27.43
C ASP A 7 6.97 -0.14 26.20
N PHE A 8 5.82 -0.11 25.52
CA PHE A 8 5.60 0.66 24.28
C PHE A 8 5.92 2.16 24.42
N GLU A 9 5.82 2.69 25.64
CA GLU A 9 6.14 4.08 25.97
C GLU A 9 7.60 4.45 25.67
N THR A 10 8.51 3.47 25.68
CA THR A 10 9.94 3.68 25.38
C THR A 10 10.18 3.94 23.90
N TYR A 11 9.30 3.43 23.04
CA TYR A 11 9.42 3.52 21.59
C TYR A 11 8.52 4.59 20.98
N LEU A 12 7.71 5.25 21.81
CA LEU A 12 6.80 6.28 21.35
C LEU A 12 7.45 7.65 21.47
N GLU A 13 7.58 8.33 20.34
CA GLU A 13 7.94 9.74 20.34
C GLU A 13 6.88 10.54 21.12
N PRO A 14 7.26 11.52 21.96
CA PRO A 14 6.32 12.28 22.78
C PRO A 14 5.20 12.96 21.96
N ASN A 15 5.48 13.30 20.71
CA ASN A 15 4.52 13.90 19.77
C ASN A 15 3.48 12.91 19.23
N SER A 16 3.69 11.60 19.42
CA SER A 16 2.84 10.53 18.89
C SER A 16 1.77 10.11 19.89
N ILE A 17 2.00 10.33 21.19
CA ILE A 17 1.09 9.95 22.30
C ILE A 17 -0.35 10.43 22.08
N PRO A 18 -0.62 11.69 21.68
CA PRO A 18 -2.00 12.15 21.48
C PRO A 18 -2.74 11.44 20.33
N LYS A 19 -2.02 10.80 19.41
CA LYS A 19 -2.60 10.12 18.23
C LYS A 19 -2.93 8.65 18.49
N VAL A 20 -2.31 8.05 19.51
CA VAL A 20 -2.43 6.62 19.81
C VAL A 20 -3.26 6.35 21.06
N SER A 21 -3.54 7.39 21.85
CA SER A 21 -4.36 7.31 23.05
C SER A 21 -5.85 7.32 22.69
N ASN A 22 -6.58 6.27 23.05
CA ASN A 22 -8.04 6.25 22.97
C ASN A 22 -8.65 6.97 24.19
N GLU A 23 -9.78 7.63 23.97
CA GLU A 23 -10.53 8.42 24.97
C GLU A 23 -10.96 7.57 26.19
N ASP A 24 -11.11 6.26 25.97
CA ASP A 24 -11.66 5.29 26.90
C ASP A 24 -10.61 4.74 27.90
N GLY A 25 -9.34 5.09 27.73
CA GLY A 25 -8.22 4.58 28.56
C GLY A 25 -7.91 3.08 28.40
N ALA A 26 -8.49 2.42 27.39
CA ALA A 26 -8.48 0.96 27.22
C ALA A 26 -7.18 0.37 26.63
N GLY A 27 -6.20 1.20 26.27
CA GLY A 27 -4.90 0.75 25.77
C GLY A 27 -4.51 1.36 24.42
N LEU A 28 -3.23 1.22 24.09
CA LEU A 28 -2.63 1.75 22.87
C LEU A 28 -2.85 0.80 21.68
N ALA A 29 -3.32 1.32 20.55
CA ALA A 29 -3.31 0.56 19.30
C ALA A 29 -1.88 0.56 18.73
N ILE A 30 -1.18 -0.57 18.84
CA ILE A 30 0.18 -0.73 18.29
C ILE A 30 0.08 -1.26 16.86
N PRO A 31 0.52 -0.50 15.84
CA PRO A 31 0.53 -1.00 14.47
C PRO A 31 1.56 -2.12 14.33
N HIS A 32 1.11 -3.34 14.08
CA HIS A 32 2.00 -4.49 13.89
C HIS A 32 2.68 -4.52 12.51
N ARG A 33 2.08 -3.85 11.51
CA ARG A 33 2.59 -3.79 10.14
C ARG A 33 2.30 -2.43 9.51
N LEU A 34 3.28 -1.92 8.78
CA LEU A 34 3.14 -0.74 7.92
C LEU A 34 3.42 -1.16 6.48
N MET A 35 2.53 -0.78 5.56
CA MET A 35 2.64 -1.20 4.16
C MET A 35 2.02 -0.20 3.21
N LEU A 36 2.57 -0.12 2.00
CA LEU A 36 2.07 0.73 0.91
C LEU A 36 1.22 -0.05 -0.11
N SER A 37 1.21 -1.39 -0.01
CA SER A 37 0.53 -2.26 -0.97
C SER A 37 -0.94 -2.41 -0.64
N TYR A 38 -1.80 -1.88 -1.52
CA TYR A 38 -3.24 -2.05 -1.42
C TYR A 38 -3.66 -3.54 -1.47
N ASN A 39 -3.01 -4.34 -2.33
CA ASN A 39 -3.36 -5.75 -2.49
C ASN A 39 -3.05 -6.59 -1.25
N GLU A 40 -1.98 -6.25 -0.54
CA GLU A 40 -1.65 -6.95 0.71
C GLU A 40 -2.57 -6.50 1.85
N ALA A 41 -2.88 -5.19 1.93
CA ALA A 41 -3.87 -4.67 2.87
C ALA A 41 -5.23 -5.37 2.71
N ALA A 42 -5.71 -5.52 1.46
CA ALA A 42 -6.95 -6.23 1.16
C ALA A 42 -6.92 -7.70 1.63
N ARG A 43 -5.80 -8.41 1.43
CA ARG A 43 -5.65 -9.80 1.92
C ARG A 43 -5.69 -9.92 3.43
N LEU A 44 -5.18 -8.92 4.16
CA LEU A 44 -5.26 -8.88 5.62
C LEU A 44 -6.71 -8.66 6.07
N ILE A 45 -7.43 -7.76 5.41
CA ILE A 45 -8.87 -7.53 5.66
C ILE A 45 -9.67 -8.82 5.39
N ASP A 46 -9.41 -9.51 4.27
CA ASP A 46 -10.07 -10.79 3.96
C ASP A 46 -9.75 -11.88 5.00
N GLY A 47 -8.58 -11.79 5.63
CA GLY A 47 -8.15 -12.66 6.75
C GLY A 47 -8.74 -12.29 8.11
N GLY A 48 -9.52 -11.21 8.20
CA GLY A 48 -10.14 -10.71 9.44
C GLY A 48 -9.25 -9.81 10.28
N GLU A 49 -8.11 -9.34 9.77
CA GLU A 49 -7.25 -8.37 10.46
C GLU A 49 -7.83 -6.95 10.36
N GLN A 50 -7.55 -6.12 11.38
CA GLN A 50 -7.86 -4.69 11.32
C GLN A 50 -6.78 -3.95 10.53
N VAL A 51 -7.22 -3.15 9.55
CA VAL A 51 -6.33 -2.36 8.69
C VAL A 51 -6.86 -0.94 8.61
N ASP A 52 -6.09 0.00 9.14
CA ASP A 52 -6.40 1.43 9.07
C ASP A 52 -5.59 2.12 7.97
N THR A 53 -6.21 3.10 7.32
CA THR A 53 -5.52 3.94 6.33
C THR A 53 -4.94 5.16 7.03
N SER A 54 -3.66 5.44 6.79
CA SER A 54 -2.97 6.62 7.32
C SER A 54 -2.33 7.41 6.16
N PRO A 55 -2.41 8.76 6.17
CA PRO A 55 -1.75 9.57 5.17
C PRO A 55 -0.22 9.38 5.25
N LEU A 56 0.41 9.21 4.09
CA LEU A 56 1.86 9.10 4.00
C LEU A 56 2.50 10.46 4.33
N GLN A 57 3.58 10.44 5.11
CA GLN A 57 4.37 11.64 5.40
C GLN A 57 4.95 12.24 4.11
N GLU A 58 5.04 13.56 4.03
CA GLU A 58 5.41 14.24 2.78
C GLU A 58 6.85 13.89 2.34
N GLU A 59 7.77 13.71 3.28
CA GLU A 59 9.15 13.30 3.03
C GLU A 59 9.21 11.91 2.40
N MET A 60 8.43 10.96 2.94
CA MET A 60 8.33 9.60 2.41
C MET A 60 7.69 9.58 1.03
N LYS A 61 6.65 10.39 0.82
CA LYS A 61 5.97 10.53 -0.47
C LYS A 61 6.92 11.10 -1.53
N ALA A 62 7.71 12.11 -1.20
CA ALA A 62 8.71 12.67 -2.11
C ALA A 62 9.78 11.64 -2.49
N PHE A 63 10.30 10.90 -1.51
CA PHE A 63 11.25 9.82 -1.75
C PHE A 63 10.65 8.72 -2.65
N LEU A 64 9.44 8.25 -2.33
CA LEU A 64 8.75 7.21 -3.09
C LEU A 64 8.49 7.65 -4.54
N ALA A 65 8.09 8.90 -4.75
CA ALA A 65 7.87 9.45 -6.08
C ALA A 65 9.16 9.41 -6.93
N GLN A 66 10.30 9.79 -6.35
CA GLN A 66 11.60 9.73 -7.03
C GLN A 66 11.99 8.28 -7.37
N TYR A 67 11.83 7.36 -6.41
CA TYR A 67 12.12 5.95 -6.63
C TYR A 67 11.25 5.35 -7.75
N VAL A 68 9.94 5.61 -7.72
CA VAL A 68 9.01 5.13 -8.76
C VAL A 68 9.37 5.70 -10.12
N ALA A 69 9.68 7.01 -10.21
CA ALA A 69 10.08 7.63 -11.47
C ALA A 69 11.35 6.98 -12.06
N ALA A 70 12.32 6.59 -11.23
CA ALA A 70 13.56 5.97 -11.68
C ALA A 70 13.41 4.49 -12.06
N ASN A 71 12.55 3.74 -11.36
CA ASN A 71 12.55 2.27 -11.42
C ASN A 71 11.29 1.67 -12.05
N TYR A 72 10.15 2.34 -11.98
CA TYR A 72 8.89 1.77 -12.45
C TYR A 72 8.75 1.93 -13.97
N LYS A 73 8.78 0.79 -14.67
CA LYS A 73 8.56 0.71 -16.13
C LYS A 73 7.27 -0.07 -16.37
N PRO A 74 6.11 0.61 -16.48
CA PRO A 74 4.85 -0.09 -16.69
C PRO A 74 4.91 -0.87 -18.00
N GLU A 75 4.39 -2.10 -17.98
CA GLU A 75 4.35 -2.90 -19.19
C GLU A 75 3.51 -2.18 -20.25
N PRO A 76 4.03 -2.00 -21.48
CA PRO A 76 3.26 -1.39 -22.55
C PRO A 76 1.96 -2.15 -22.74
N LYS A 77 0.82 -1.48 -22.53
CA LYS A 77 -0.50 -2.09 -22.65
C LYS A 77 -0.71 -2.55 -24.09
N LYS A 78 -0.46 -3.83 -24.37
CA LYS A 78 -0.73 -4.41 -25.68
C LYS A 78 -2.23 -4.52 -25.83
N ARG A 79 -2.80 -3.73 -26.74
CA ARG A 79 -4.18 -3.90 -27.15
C ARG A 79 -4.31 -5.30 -27.74
N ALA A 80 -5.16 -6.15 -27.14
CA ALA A 80 -5.44 -7.47 -27.68
C ALA A 80 -5.93 -7.30 -29.13
N LYS A 81 -5.18 -7.85 -30.09
CA LYS A 81 -5.66 -7.87 -31.48
C LYS A 81 -6.91 -8.75 -31.48
N PRO A 82 -8.06 -8.26 -31.97
CA PRO A 82 -9.26 -9.08 -32.05
C PRO A 82 -8.96 -10.35 -32.85
N ALA A 83 -9.59 -11.47 -32.50
CA ALA A 83 -9.34 -12.76 -33.13
C ALA A 83 -9.55 -12.72 -34.66
N SER A 84 -10.42 -11.83 -35.15
CA SER A 84 -10.66 -11.56 -36.57
C SER A 84 -9.43 -11.01 -37.33
N PHE A 85 -8.40 -10.55 -36.63
CA PHE A 85 -7.14 -10.10 -37.22
C PHE A 85 -6.11 -11.23 -37.40
N LYS A 86 -6.36 -12.44 -36.88
CA LYS A 86 -5.54 -13.63 -37.19
C LYS A 86 -5.98 -14.16 -38.56
N GLY A 87 -5.22 -13.85 -39.61
CA GLY A 87 -5.44 -14.36 -40.98
C GLY A 87 -5.99 -13.36 -41.99
N ALA A 88 -6.21 -12.10 -41.61
CA ALA A 88 -6.59 -11.06 -42.57
C ALA A 88 -5.39 -10.66 -43.43
N ASN A 89 -5.31 -11.19 -44.65
CA ASN A 89 -4.33 -10.76 -45.66
C ASN A 89 -4.88 -9.52 -46.37
N ARG A 90 -4.37 -8.33 -46.03
CA ARG A 90 -4.65 -7.11 -46.79
C ARG A 90 -3.58 -6.96 -47.87
N PRO A 91 -3.93 -7.00 -49.17
CA PRO A 91 -2.98 -6.61 -50.20
C PRO A 91 -2.59 -5.14 -49.98
N ALA A 92 -1.34 -4.80 -50.32
CA ALA A 92 -0.90 -3.41 -50.29
C ALA A 92 -1.79 -2.57 -51.21
N GLU A 93 -2.23 -1.40 -50.73
CA GLU A 93 -2.96 -0.45 -51.57
C GLU A 93 -2.05 0.03 -52.72
N PRO A 94 -2.61 0.22 -53.94
CA PRO A 94 -1.85 0.65 -55.11
C PRO A 94 -1.35 2.10 -55.00
#